data_AF-A0A375HWA8-F1
#
_entry.id   AF-A0A375HWA8-F1
#
_cell.length_a   1.000
_cell.length_b   1.000
_cell.length_c   1.000
_cell.angle_alpha   90.00
_cell.angle_beta   90.00
_cell.angle_gamma   90.00
#
_symmetry.space_group_name_H-M   'P 1'
#
loop_
_entity.id
_entity.type
_entity.pdbx_description
1 polymer ?
#
loop_
_entity_poly.entity_id
_entity_poly.type
_entity_poly.pdbx_seq_one_letter_code
_entity_poly.pdbx_strand_id
1 'polypeptide(L)'
;MLNLSTKRNRKREFLDEMNRVVPWADLVMLIAPYAREGKRGRPPFAVEAMLRIHFLQQWFGLSDPAMEEALHDVPLYREFAGLDNWTVRLPR
;
A
#
# COMPACT_ATOMS: atom_id res chain seq x y z
N MET A 1 -12.25 0.40 -28.93
CA MET A 1 -12.05 1.20 -27.69
C MET A 1 -12.23 0.27 -26.50
N LEU A 2 -11.15 -0.27 -25.96
CA LEU A 2 -11.22 -1.30 -24.92
C LEU A 2 -11.42 -0.66 -23.54
N ASN A 3 -12.61 -0.88 -23.01
CA ASN A 3 -13.08 -0.93 -21.62
C ASN A 3 -12.10 -0.67 -20.45
N LEU A 4 -11.37 0.45 -20.45
CA LEU A 4 -10.49 0.86 -19.34
C LEU A 4 -11.28 1.21 -18.06
N SER A 5 -12.54 1.62 -18.21
CA SER A 5 -13.37 2.09 -17.09
C SER A 5 -13.78 0.96 -16.14
N THR A 6 -14.18 -0.21 -16.65
CA THR A 6 -14.60 -1.34 -15.80
C THR A 6 -13.44 -1.98 -15.05
N LYS A 7 -12.25 -2.10 -15.67
CA LYS A 7 -11.04 -2.59 -14.99
C LYS A 7 -10.61 -1.69 -13.84
N ARG A 8 -10.78 -0.37 -13.99
CA ARG A 8 -10.45 0.62 -12.96
C ARG A 8 -11.37 0.53 -11.74
N ASN A 9 -12.63 0.17 -11.95
CA ASN A 9 -13.61 0.01 -10.86
C ASN A 9 -13.40 -1.30 -10.08
N ARG A 10 -13.20 -2.43 -10.77
CA ARG A 10 -13.01 -3.73 -10.13
C ARG A 10 -11.80 -3.79 -9.20
N LYS A 11 -10.72 -3.06 -9.52
CA LYS A 11 -9.55 -2.93 -8.62
C LYS A 11 -9.89 -2.17 -7.34
N ARG A 12 -10.68 -1.09 -7.44
CA ARG A 12 -11.11 -0.30 -6.27
C ARG A 12 -12.01 -1.13 -5.37
N GLU A 13 -13.02 -1.80 -5.95
CA GLU A 13 -13.91 -2.68 -5.19
C GLU A 13 -13.14 -3.80 -4.47
N PHE A 14 -12.18 -4.44 -5.14
CA PHE A 14 -11.33 -5.45 -4.52
C PHE A 14 -10.52 -4.89 -3.35
N LEU A 15 -9.90 -3.71 -3.51
CA LEU A 15 -9.13 -3.09 -2.44
C LEU A 15 -10.01 -2.66 -1.27
N ASP A 16 -11.21 -2.13 -1.53
CA ASP A 16 -12.17 -1.77 -0.49
C ASP A 16 -12.67 -3.01 0.27
N GLU A 17 -12.90 -4.12 -0.42
CA GLU A 17 -13.25 -5.40 0.19
C GLU A 17 -12.10 -5.93 1.04
N MET A 18 -10.88 -5.95 0.51
CA MET A 18 -9.71 -6.37 1.28
C MET A 18 -9.44 -5.46 2.48
N ASN A 19 -9.72 -4.16 2.37
CA ASN A 19 -9.57 -3.25 3.49
C ASN A 19 -10.51 -3.60 4.66
N ARG A 20 -11.66 -4.23 4.37
CA ARG A 20 -12.65 -4.68 5.37
C ARG A 20 -12.38 -6.09 5.87
N VAL A 21 -11.91 -6.99 5.00
CA VAL A 21 -11.69 -8.41 5.33
C VAL A 21 -10.40 -8.60 6.10
N VAL A 22 -9.36 -7.81 5.80
CA VAL A 22 -8.06 -7.94 6.46
C VAL A 22 -8.08 -7.23 7.83
N PRO A 23 -7.75 -7.93 8.93
CA PRO A 23 -7.70 -7.33 10.27
C PRO A 23 -6.40 -6.51 10.44
N TRP A 24 -6.34 -5.32 9.84
CA TRP A 24 -5.13 -4.48 9.83
C TRP A 24 -4.60 -4.15 11.22
N ALA A 25 -5.48 -3.80 12.16
CA ALA A 25 -5.09 -3.45 13.52
C ALA A 25 -4.40 -4.61 14.24
N ASP A 26 -4.95 -5.83 14.13
CA ASP A 26 -4.37 -7.04 14.73
C ASP A 26 -3.04 -7.41 14.07
N LEU A 27 -2.93 -7.27 12.74
CA LEU A 27 -1.68 -7.51 12.02
C LEU A 27 -0.59 -6.51 12.41
N VAL A 28 -0.95 -5.23 12.52
CA VAL A 28 -0.04 -4.19 13.00
C VAL A 28 0.40 -4.49 14.43
N MET A 29 -0.50 -4.85 15.33
CA MET A 29 -0.16 -5.22 16.70
C MET A 29 0.77 -6.44 16.77
N LEU A 30 0.54 -7.44 15.91
CA LEU A 30 1.36 -8.64 15.84
C LEU A 30 2.78 -8.34 15.32
N ILE A 31 2.90 -7.41 14.36
CA ILE A 31 4.17 -7.11 13.68
C ILE A 31 4.93 -5.96 14.33
N ALA A 32 4.25 -5.06 15.04
CA ALA A 32 4.84 -3.95 15.80
C ALA A 32 6.06 -4.35 16.66
N PRO A 33 6.07 -5.45 17.43
CA PRO A 33 7.24 -5.85 18.21
C PRO A 33 8.44 -6.32 17.36
N TYR A 34 8.20 -6.74 16.11
CA TYR A 34 9.24 -7.17 15.17
C TYR A 34 9.68 -6.05 14.22
N ALA A 35 8.84 -5.03 14.05
CA ALA A 35 9.18 -3.85 13.29
C ALA A 35 10.29 -3.09 14.03
N ARG A 36 11.43 -2.88 13.35
CA ARG A 36 12.52 -2.10 13.91
C ARG A 36 12.02 -0.69 14.21
N GLU A 37 11.89 -0.35 15.49
CA GLU A 37 11.65 1.03 15.91
C GLU A 37 12.71 1.92 15.28
N GLY A 38 12.27 2.84 14.43
CA GLY A 38 13.12 3.87 13.84
C GLY A 38 13.65 4.77 14.95
N LYS A 39 14.75 4.35 15.60
CA LYS A 39 15.49 5.18 16.53
C LYS A 39 15.99 6.42 15.77
N ARG A 40 15.36 7.56 16.06
CA ARG A 40 15.69 8.94 15.66
C ARG A 40 15.12 9.43 14.32
N GLY A 41 14.16 10.35 14.43
CA GLY A 41 14.16 11.60 13.67
C GLY A 41 13.26 11.70 12.43
N ARG A 42 12.81 10.59 11.84
CA ARG A 42 11.81 10.59 10.76
C ARG A 42 10.67 9.68 11.19
N PRO A 43 9.38 10.05 11.04
CA PRO A 43 8.33 9.05 11.23
C PRO A 43 8.68 7.89 10.28
N PRO A 44 8.95 6.68 10.79
CA PRO A 44 9.12 5.53 9.93
C PRO A 44 7.86 5.40 9.06
N PHE A 45 7.95 4.77 7.89
CA PHE A 45 6.73 4.31 7.23
C PHE A 45 5.89 3.60 8.29
N ALA A 46 4.62 3.98 8.43
CA ALA A 46 3.75 3.30 9.36
C ALA A 46 3.85 1.80 9.06
N VAL A 47 4.04 0.97 10.08
CA VAL A 47 4.11 -0.51 9.92
C VAL A 47 2.93 -1.00 9.08
N GLU A 48 1.79 -0.34 9.26
CA GLU A 48 0.57 -0.50 8.48
C GLU A 48 0.73 -0.20 6.98
N ALA A 49 1.43 0.86 6.58
CA ALA A 49 1.68 1.20 5.18
C ALA A 49 2.60 0.16 4.51
N MET A 50 3.66 -0.27 5.20
CA MET A 50 4.53 -1.34 4.69
C MET A 50 3.77 -2.65 4.53
N LEU A 51 2.93 -3.00 5.51
CA LEU A 51 2.05 -4.15 5.44
C LEU A 51 1.13 -4.08 4.22
N ARG A 52 0.43 -2.97 4.03
CA ARG A 52 -0.46 -2.79 2.88
C ARG A 52 0.27 -2.94 1.55
N ILE A 53 1.49 -2.41 1.43
CA ILE A 53 2.32 -2.61 0.23
C ILE A 53 2.66 -4.09 0.02
N HIS A 54 3.03 -4.81 1.07
CA HIS A 54 3.32 -6.24 0.98
C HIS A 54 2.08 -7.05 0.54
N PHE A 55 0.90 -6.73 1.09
CA PHE A 55 -0.35 -7.35 0.65
C PHE A 55 -0.67 -7.04 -0.82
N LEU A 56 -0.46 -5.79 -1.27
CA LEU A 56 -0.61 -5.43 -2.68
C LEU A 56 0.33 -6.23 -3.58
N GLN A 57 1.59 -6.39 -3.18
CA GLN A 57 2.56 -7.25 -3.89
C GLN A 57 2.04 -8.68 -3.98
N GLN A 58 1.55 -9.24 -2.88
CA GLN A 58 1.05 -10.62 -2.83
C GLN A 58 -0.23 -10.82 -3.65
N TRP A 59 -1.19 -9.88 -3.63
CA TRP A 59 -2.45 -10.02 -4.38
C TRP A 59 -2.28 -9.84 -5.88
N PHE A 60 -1.40 -8.94 -6.30
CA PHE A 60 -1.17 -8.64 -7.71
C PHE A 60 0.04 -9.37 -8.30
N GLY A 61 0.77 -10.16 -7.48
CA GLY A 61 1.96 -10.89 -7.90
C GLY A 61 3.10 -9.95 -8.35
N LEU A 62 3.23 -8.79 -7.72
CA LEU A 62 4.21 -7.77 -8.06
C LEU A 62 5.52 -8.01 -7.29
N SER A 63 6.64 -7.88 -7.99
CA SER A 63 7.96 -7.76 -7.35
C SER A 63 8.13 -6.39 -6.69
N ASP A 64 9.13 -6.23 -5.83
CA ASP A 64 9.47 -4.93 -5.23
C ASP A 64 9.62 -3.78 -6.26
N PRO A 65 10.42 -3.90 -7.34
CA PRO A 65 10.51 -2.83 -8.33
C PRO A 65 9.19 -2.59 -9.07
N ALA A 66 8.44 -3.66 -9.39
CA ALA A 66 7.15 -3.52 -10.05
C ALA A 66 6.10 -2.84 -9.15
N MET A 67 6.20 -3.04 -7.83
CA MET A 67 5.33 -2.39 -6.85
C MET A 67 5.66 -0.91 -6.71
N GLU A 68 6.94 -0.55 -6.74
CA GLU A 68 7.37 0.85 -6.73
C GLU A 68 6.79 1.59 -7.94
N GLU A 69 6.97 1.04 -9.15
CA GLU A 69 6.38 1.58 -10.38
C GLU A 69 4.84 1.67 -10.28
N ALA A 70 4.19 0.64 -9.74
CA ALA A 70 2.74 0.63 -9.56
C ALA A 70 2.26 1.69 -8.56
N LEU A 71 3.01 1.96 -7.48
CA LEU A 71 2.73 3.05 -6.55
C LEU A 71 2.90 4.41 -7.23
N HIS A 72 3.79 4.54 -8.21
CA HIS A 72 3.94 5.77 -9.00
C HIS A 72 2.80 5.97 -10.00
N ASP A 73 2.43 4.94 -10.74
CA ASP A 73 1.46 5.02 -11.84
C ASP A 73 0.00 4.94 -11.38
N VAL A 74 -0.28 4.28 -10.25
CA VAL A 74 -1.65 3.98 -9.80
C VAL A 74 -1.94 4.70 -8.48
N PRO A 75 -2.60 5.88 -8.51
CA PRO A 75 -2.96 6.63 -7.30
C PRO A 75 -3.75 5.83 -6.27
N LEU A 76 -4.56 4.88 -6.73
CA LEU A 76 -5.37 4.01 -5.88
C LEU A 76 -4.52 3.14 -4.94
N TYR A 77 -3.34 2.68 -5.38
CA TYR A 77 -2.45 1.89 -4.53
C TYR A 77 -1.82 2.75 -3.43
N ARG A 78 -1.54 4.03 -3.73
CA ARG A 78 -1.08 5.00 -2.72
C ARG A 78 -2.16 5.32 -1.70
N GLU A 79 -3.38 5.57 -2.17
CA GLU A 79 -4.56 5.80 -1.32
C GLU A 79 -4.78 4.60 -0.40
N PHE A 80 -4.73 3.38 -0.94
CA PHE A 80 -4.84 2.16 -0.15
C PHE A 80 -3.72 2.03 0.88
N ALA A 81 -2.46 2.28 0.50
CA ALA A 81 -1.32 2.17 1.42
C ALA A 81 -1.23 3.29 2.47
N GLY A 82 -2.14 4.28 2.47
CA GLY A 82 -2.05 5.46 3.34
C GLY A 82 -0.87 6.38 2.99
N LEU A 83 -0.51 6.40 1.70
CA LEU A 83 0.60 7.14 1.10
C LEU A 83 0.12 8.35 0.30
N ASP A 84 -1.05 8.88 0.63
CA ASP A 84 -1.64 10.10 0.08
C ASP A 84 -0.69 11.32 0.15
N ASN A 85 0.28 11.34 1.08
CA ASN A 85 1.33 12.36 1.19
C ASN A 85 2.68 12.02 0.51
N TRP A 86 2.80 10.87 -0.17
CA TRP A 86 4.04 10.37 -0.79
C TRP A 86 4.60 11.29 -1.88
N THR A 87 3.75 11.99 -2.62
CA THR A 87 4.13 12.96 -3.66
C THR A 87 4.90 14.17 -3.12
N VAL A 88 4.88 14.43 -1.82
CA VAL A 88 5.65 15.53 -1.19
C VAL A 88 7.11 15.12 -0.90
N ARG A 89 7.45 13.82 -0.98
CA ARG A 89 8.68 13.27 -0.38
C ARG A 89 9.76 12.79 -1.36
N LEU A 90 9.57 12.90 -2.66
CA LEU A 90 10.61 12.58 -3.64
C LEU A 90 11.05 13.88 -4.35
N PRO A 91 12.33 14.29 -4.23
CA PRO A 91 12.89 15.20 -5.21
C PRO A 91 12.85 14.48 -6.56
N ARG A 92 12.34 15.17 -7.58
CA ARG A 92 12.43 14.73 -8.97
C ARG A 92 13.88 14.54 -9.41
#